data_AF-A0A967SX01-F1
#
_entry.id   AF-A0A967SX01-F1
#
_cell.length_a   1.000
_cell.length_b   1.000
_cell.length_c   1.000
_cell.angle_alpha   90.00
_cell.angle_beta   90.00
_cell.angle_gamma   90.00
#
_symmetry.space_group_name_H-M   'P 1'
#
loop_
_entity.id
_entity.type
_entity.pdbx_description
1 polymer ?
#
loop_
_entity_poly.entity_id
_entity_poly.type
_entity_poly.pdbx_seq_one_letter_code
_entity_poly.pdbx_strand_id
1 'polypeptide(L)' 'DIGCYGSEINTPNIDWLAENGLRFTQFYNAARCCPTRASLLTGLYPHQAGMGGMVSTT' A
#
# COMPACT_ATOMS: atom_id res chain seq x y z
N ASP A 1 -9.82 -5.52 0.95
CA ASP A 1 -10.69 -6.20 1.91
C ASP A 1 -10.01 -7.49 2.34
N ILE A 2 -9.69 -7.59 3.63
CA ILE A 2 -8.85 -8.64 4.25
C ILE A 2 -9.44 -8.93 5.64
N GLY A 3 -9.56 -10.19 6.03
CA GLY A 3 -10.20 -10.62 7.29
C GLY A 3 -9.64 -9.90 8.53
N CYS A 4 -8.32 -9.79 8.63
CA CYS A 4 -7.65 -9.09 9.73
C CYS A 4 -7.89 -7.55 9.77
N TYR A 5 -8.63 -6.98 8.83
CA TYR A 5 -9.09 -5.58 8.89
C TYR A 5 -10.63 -5.46 9.01
N GLY A 6 -11.33 -6.55 9.34
CA GLY A 6 -12.79 -6.56 9.56
C GLY A 6 -13.62 -6.97 8.34
N SER A 7 -12.98 -7.50 7.30
CA SER A 7 -13.67 -8.05 6.12
C SER A 7 -14.39 -9.36 6.42
N GLU A 8 -15.45 -9.64 5.66
CA GLU A 8 -16.11 -10.94 5.57
C GLU A 8 -15.36 -11.97 4.70
N ILE A 9 -14.34 -11.55 3.94
CA ILE A 9 -13.56 -12.44 3.08
C ILE A 9 -12.59 -13.28 3.92
N ASN A 10 -12.67 -14.61 3.76
CA ASN A 10 -11.77 -15.54 4.43
C ASN A 10 -10.35 -15.49 3.84
N THR A 11 -9.41 -14.87 4.57
CA THR A 11 -8.00 -14.71 4.16
C THR A 11 -7.01 -15.35 5.15
N PRO A 12 -7.10 -16.67 5.42
CA PRO A 12 -6.48 -17.29 6.59
C PRO A 12 -4.95 -17.16 6.63
N ASN A 13 -4.28 -17.18 5.47
CA ASN A 13 -2.82 -17.01 5.40
C ASN A 13 -2.38 -15.56 5.70
N ILE A 14 -3.20 -14.57 5.33
CA ILE A 14 -2.91 -13.15 5.61
C ILE A 14 -3.23 -12.83 7.07
N ASP A 15 -4.28 -13.44 7.61
CA ASP A 15 -4.67 -13.30 9.01
C ASP A 15 -3.60 -13.88 9.94
N TRP A 16 -3.06 -15.06 9.61
CA TRP A 16 -1.93 -15.65 10.32
C TRP A 16 -0.69 -14.73 10.30
N LEU A 17 -0.37 -14.11 9.16
CA LEU A 17 0.74 -13.15 9.06
C LEU A 17 0.50 -11.91 9.94
N ALA A 18 -0.74 -11.43 10.00
CA ALA A 18 -1.10 -10.27 10.81
C ALA A 18 -1.04 -10.56 12.33
N GLU A 19 -1.38 -11.78 12.76
CA GLU A 19 -1.31 -12.22 14.16
C GLU A 19 0.12 -12.46 14.64
N ASN A 20 1.00 -12.91 13.75
CA ASN A 20 2.39 -13.26 14.07
C ASN A 20 3.40 -12.16 13.68
N GLY A 21 2.92 -10.99 13.25
CA GLY A 21 3.74 -9.90 12.76
C GLY A 21 3.30 -8.53 13.28
N LEU A 22 3.68 -7.48 12.55
CA LEU A 22 3.25 -6.11 12.81
C LEU A 22 2.17 -5.71 11.79
N ARG A 23 1.01 -5.28 12.29
CA ARG A 23 -0.10 -4.80 11.48
C ARG A 23 -0.27 -3.28 11.63
N PHE A 24 -0.09 -2.55 10.53
CA PHE A 24 -0.36 -1.11 10.49
C PHE A 24 -1.85 -0.84 10.29
N THR A 25 -2.46 -0.03 11.16
CA THR A 25 -3.84 0.42 10.96
C THR A 25 -3.93 1.56 9.95
N GLN A 26 -2.84 2.26 9.68
CA GLN A 26 -2.75 3.39 8.75
C GLN A 26 -1.59 3.19 7.77
N PHE A 27 -1.92 2.98 6.50
CA PHE A 27 -0.98 2.87 5.39
C PHE A 27 -1.59 3.57 4.18
N TYR A 28 -0.87 4.52 3.58
CA TYR A 28 -1.35 5.33 2.46
C TYR A 28 -0.49 5.08 1.22
N ASN A 29 -1.14 5.03 0.06
CA ASN A 29 -0.47 4.87 -1.23
C ASN A 29 -0.77 6.09 -2.13
N ALA A 30 -0.13 6.15 -3.30
CA ALA A 30 -0.35 7.23 -4.26
C ALA A 30 -1.59 7.01 -5.15
N ALA A 31 -2.52 6.13 -4.76
CA ALA A 31 -3.73 5.71 -5.49
C ALA A 31 -3.49 5.20 -6.93
N ARG A 32 -2.23 4.97 -7.30
CA ARG A 32 -1.79 4.61 -8.65
C ARG A 32 -0.61 3.65 -8.54
N CYS A 33 -0.57 2.69 -9.46
CA CYS A 33 0.33 1.54 -9.34
C CYS A 33 1.81 1.94 -9.51
N CYS A 34 2.14 2.71 -10.55
CA CYS A 34 3.49 3.18 -10.84
C CYS A 34 4.07 4.10 -9.75
N PRO A 35 3.42 5.21 -9.35
CA PRO A 35 3.98 6.11 -8.33
C PRO A 35 4.10 5.43 -6.97
N THR A 36 3.14 4.59 -6.57
CA THR A 36 3.24 3.84 -5.30
C THR A 36 4.45 2.92 -5.30
N ARG A 37 4.63 2.12 -6.38
CA ARG A 37 5.79 1.22 -6.48
C ARG A 37 7.11 1.98 -6.50
N ALA A 38 7.17 3.09 -7.23
CA ALA A 38 8.38 3.93 -7.29
C ALA A 38 8.75 4.44 -5.89
N SER A 39 7.78 4.95 -5.12
CA SER A 39 8.02 5.39 -3.75
C SER A 39 8.43 4.27 -2.82
N LEU A 40 7.80 3.10 -2.91
CA LEU A 40 8.13 1.94 -2.07
C LEU A 40 9.55 1.41 -2.34
N LEU A 41 9.99 1.36 -3.60
CA LEU A 41 11.29 0.80 -3.96
C LEU A 41 12.46 1.79 -3.76
N THR A 42 12.19 3.09 -3.80
CA THR A 42 13.24 4.13 -3.74
C THR A 42 13.27 4.92 -2.44
N GLY A 43 12.20 4.88 -1.65
CA GLY A 43 12.03 5.73 -0.47
C GLY A 43 11.75 7.21 -0.79
N LEU A 44 11.52 7.54 -2.06
CA LEU A 44 11.30 8.93 -2.52
C LEU A 44 9.82 9.22 -2.77
N TYR A 45 9.42 10.49 -2.67
CA TYR A 45 8.10 10.90 -3.11
C TYR A 45 7.94 10.74 -4.63
N PRO A 46 6.71 10.56 -5.14
CA PRO A 46 6.49 10.33 -6.57
C PRO A 46 7.12 11.39 -7.48
N HIS A 47 7.09 12.66 -7.10
CA HIS A 47 7.71 13.76 -7.87
C HIS A 47 9.23 13.66 -7.95
N GLN A 48 9.89 13.14 -6.91
CA GLN A 48 11.33 12.92 -6.86
C GLN A 48 11.72 11.64 -7.63
N ALA A 49 10.84 10.64 -7.64
CA ALA A 49 11.05 9.38 -8.34
C ALA A 49 10.69 9.40 -9.84
N GLY A 50 10.55 10.59 -10.44
CA GLY A 50 10.19 10.75 -11.86
C GLY A 50 8.73 10.40 -12.20
N MET A 51 7.87 10.27 -11.19
CA MET A 51 6.45 9.89 -11.32
C MET A 51 5.49 11.07 -11.10
N GLY A 52 5.99 12.31 -11.07
CA GLY A 52 5.19 13.52 -10.80
C GLY A 52 3.98 13.65 -11.73
N GLY A 53 4.15 13.45 -13.03
CA GLY A 53 3.05 13.54 -14.00
C GLY A 53 1.97 12.47 -13.85
N MET A 54 2.25 11.35 -13.19
CA MET A 54 1.26 10.28 -12.96
C MET A 54 0.39 10.51 -11.71
N VAL A 55 0.81 11.40 -10.81
CA VAL A 55 0.06 11.81 -9.61
C VAL A 55 -0.63 13.16 -9.76
N SER A 56 -0.24 13.96 -10.75
CA SER A 56 -0.95 15.19 -11.10
C SER A 56 -2.24 14.86 -11.85
N THR A 57 -3.38 15.11 -11.22
CA THR A 57 -4.69 15.09 -11.88
C THR A 57 -4.77 16.32 -12.79
N THR A 58 -4.67 16.12 -14.11
CA THR A 58 -5.26 17.06 -15.09
C THR A 58 -6.74 16.74 -15.22
#